data_AF-A0A6C0DF40-F1
#
_entry.id   AF-A0A6C0DF40-F1
#
_cell.length_a   1.000
_cell.length_b   1.000
_cell.length_c   1.000
_cell.angle_alpha   90.00
_cell.angle_beta   90.00
_cell.angle_gamma   90.00
#
_symmetry.space_group_name_H-M   'P 1'
#
loop_
_entity.id
_entity.type
_entity.pdbx_description
1 polymer ?
#
loop_
_entity_poly.entity_id
_entity_poly.type
_entity_poly.pdbx_seq_one_letter_code
_entity_poly.pdbx_strand_id
1 'polypeptide(L)'
;MNKNYLLICELFHPDLHGYDANESDPNVQGHYLIIHIDDNSDEESEYYSDSDSEDDYFILNQVMIDIYRKKYKYLTNTYKNNNLEIIHPTIRNYFNIISAENYIIPQIGYKIYLSGNECVAILKTFWLRIVQRCWKRVYKMRKEMTKQNNILKILRFRETSTNYHIHVPSIDGMFWSA
;
A
#
# COMPACT_ATOMS: atom_id res chain seq x y z
N MET A 1 -5.52 9.43 -19.13
CA MET A 1 -5.07 9.22 -17.73
C MET A 1 -5.50 7.83 -17.34
N ASN A 2 -4.63 7.00 -16.76
CA ASN A 2 -5.04 5.67 -16.30
C ASN A 2 -5.91 5.81 -15.05
N LYS A 3 -7.09 5.16 -15.07
CA LYS A 3 -8.01 5.08 -13.93
C LYS A 3 -7.30 4.38 -12.76
N ASN A 4 -7.42 4.94 -11.56
CA ASN A 4 -6.97 4.26 -10.34
C ASN A 4 -8.20 3.61 -9.71
N TYR A 5 -7.97 2.45 -9.10
CA TYR A 5 -9.00 1.63 -8.47
C TYR A 5 -8.62 1.40 -7.01
N LEU A 6 -9.63 1.14 -6.18
CA LEU A 6 -9.42 0.51 -4.89
C LEU A 6 -9.40 -1.02 -5.14
N LEU A 7 -8.35 -1.67 -4.67
CA LEU A 7 -7.98 -3.03 -5.05
C LEU A 7 -7.64 -3.84 -3.80
N ILE A 8 -8.03 -5.11 -3.77
CA ILE A 8 -7.44 -6.11 -2.88
C ILE A 8 -6.47 -6.92 -3.72
N CYS A 9 -5.23 -7.03 -3.27
CA CYS A 9 -4.18 -7.70 -4.02
C CYS A 9 -3.38 -8.65 -3.12
N GLU A 10 -2.81 -9.69 -3.72
CA GLU A 10 -1.80 -10.54 -3.10
C GLU A 10 -0.53 -10.58 -3.95
N LEU A 11 0.62 -10.77 -3.31
CA LEU A 11 1.89 -10.90 -3.99
C LEU A 11 1.93 -12.24 -4.73
N PHE A 12 2.29 -12.25 -6.01
CA PHE A 12 2.38 -13.49 -6.77
C PHE A 12 3.34 -14.50 -6.10
N HIS A 13 3.08 -15.80 -6.21
CA HIS A 13 4.00 -16.86 -5.84
C HIS A 13 3.76 -18.06 -6.77
N PRO A 14 4.79 -18.58 -7.47
CA PRO A 14 4.62 -19.65 -8.46
C PRO A 14 3.90 -20.88 -7.89
N ASP A 15 4.31 -21.34 -6.70
CA ASP A 15 3.73 -22.56 -6.12
C ASP A 15 2.31 -22.37 -5.56
N LEU A 16 1.90 -21.12 -5.27
CA LEU A 16 0.57 -20.85 -4.72
C LEU A 16 -0.45 -20.52 -5.80
N HIS A 17 -0.02 -19.88 -6.88
CA HIS A 17 -0.89 -19.39 -7.95
C HIS A 17 -0.76 -20.17 -9.26
N GLY A 18 0.26 -21.02 -9.37
CA GLY A 18 0.66 -21.66 -10.62
C GLY A 18 1.54 -20.74 -11.46
N TYR A 19 2.51 -21.33 -12.14
CA TYR A 19 3.32 -20.66 -13.15
C TYR A 19 3.59 -21.65 -14.29
N ASP A 20 3.20 -21.29 -15.50
CA ASP A 20 3.50 -22.06 -16.71
C ASP A 20 4.49 -21.27 -17.56
N ALA A 21 5.64 -21.86 -17.88
CA ALA A 21 6.66 -21.20 -18.70
C ALA A 21 6.21 -20.88 -20.13
N ASN A 22 5.15 -21.54 -20.63
CA ASN A 22 4.61 -21.32 -21.97
C ASN A 22 3.46 -20.32 -21.99
N GLU A 23 2.66 -20.26 -20.92
CA GLU A 23 1.46 -19.42 -20.86
C GLU A 23 1.63 -18.18 -20.00
N SER A 24 2.40 -18.26 -18.90
CA SER A 24 2.57 -17.16 -17.97
C SER A 24 3.57 -16.11 -18.44
N ASP A 25 3.32 -14.84 -18.12
CA ASP A 25 4.27 -13.76 -18.38
C ASP A 25 5.53 -13.96 -17.52
N PRO A 26 6.75 -13.93 -18.12
CA PRO A 26 8.00 -14.08 -17.38
C PRO A 26 8.19 -13.10 -16.22
N ASN A 27 7.53 -11.93 -16.27
CA ASN A 27 7.69 -10.88 -15.28
C ASN A 27 6.68 -10.97 -14.13
N VAL A 28 5.74 -11.93 -14.15
CA VAL A 28 4.67 -12.02 -13.14
C VAL A 28 5.20 -12.19 -11.70
N GLN A 29 6.38 -12.78 -11.53
CA GLN A 29 6.99 -13.07 -10.23
C GLN A 29 7.17 -11.86 -9.29
N GLY A 30 7.29 -10.64 -9.83
CA GLY A 30 7.46 -9.43 -9.03
C GLY A 30 6.15 -8.66 -8.77
N HIS A 31 5.03 -9.14 -9.29
CA HIS A 31 3.79 -8.38 -9.36
C HIS A 31 2.81 -8.76 -8.25
N TYR A 32 1.88 -7.84 -7.99
CA TYR A 32 0.72 -8.09 -7.15
C TYR A 32 -0.42 -8.56 -8.04
N LEU A 33 -0.94 -9.76 -7.79
CA LEU A 33 -2.17 -10.24 -8.41
C LEU A 33 -3.37 -9.51 -7.81
N ILE A 34 -4.32 -9.16 -8.66
CA ILE A 34 -5.59 -8.56 -8.24
C ILE A 34 -6.54 -9.68 -7.82
N ILE A 35 -7.01 -9.62 -6.57
CA ILE A 35 -8.04 -10.51 -6.03
C ILE A 35 -9.43 -9.91 -6.28
N HIS A 36 -9.56 -8.60 -6.00
CA HIS A 36 -10.82 -7.89 -6.10
C HIS A 36 -10.58 -6.43 -6.51
N ILE A 37 -11.51 -5.90 -7.30
CA ILE A 37 -11.52 -4.52 -7.76
C ILE A 37 -12.83 -3.90 -7.31
N ASP A 38 -12.72 -2.78 -6.63
CA ASP A 38 -13.81 -1.85 -6.44
C ASP A 38 -13.93 -0.98 -7.68
N ASP A 39 -14.76 -1.44 -8.61
CA ASP A 39 -15.18 -0.68 -9.76
C ASP A 39 -16.53 -0.03 -9.44
N ASN A 40 -16.49 1.19 -8.91
CA ASN A 40 -17.65 2.10 -8.81
C ASN A 40 -18.15 2.55 -10.19
N SER A 41 -18.00 1.74 -11.24
CA SER A 41 -18.66 2.01 -12.52
C SER A 41 -20.11 1.56 -12.39
N ASP A 42 -21.02 2.53 -12.46
CA ASP A 42 -22.47 2.35 -12.61
C ASP A 42 -22.89 1.60 -13.90
N GLU A 43 -21.96 0.90 -14.55
CA GLU A 43 -22.15 0.20 -15.82
C GLU A 43 -21.96 -1.30 -15.58
N GLU A 44 -23.09 -2.01 -15.59
CA GLU A 44 -23.24 -3.46 -15.79
C GLU A 44 -22.94 -4.39 -14.60
N SER A 45 -23.86 -4.44 -13.64
CA SER A 45 -24.23 -5.71 -13.00
C SER A 45 -25.75 -5.92 -13.07
N GLU A 46 -26.28 -6.06 -14.28
CA GLU A 46 -27.70 -6.32 -14.57
C GLU A 46 -28.17 -7.73 -14.13
N TYR A 47 -27.54 -8.37 -13.13
CA TYR A 47 -27.87 -9.76 -12.81
C TYR A 47 -27.93 -10.20 -11.34
N TYR A 48 -27.67 -9.35 -10.33
CA TYR A 48 -27.95 -9.76 -8.94
C TYR A 48 -28.47 -8.64 -8.04
N SER A 49 -29.79 -8.71 -7.80
CA SER A 49 -30.48 -8.43 -6.52
C SER A 49 -30.46 -7.00 -5.96
N ASP A 50 -31.46 -6.20 -6.35
CA ASP A 50 -32.43 -5.44 -5.54
C ASP A 50 -32.16 -5.16 -4.02
N SER A 51 -30.92 -4.84 -3.65
CA SER A 51 -30.54 -4.34 -2.32
C SER A 51 -29.53 -3.19 -2.48
N ASP A 52 -30.06 -2.02 -2.83
CA ASP A 52 -29.33 -0.75 -2.87
C ASP A 52 -28.94 -0.29 -1.46
N SER A 53 -27.99 -0.97 -0.82
CA SER A 53 -27.35 -0.46 0.38
C SER A 53 -25.83 -0.43 0.21
N GLU A 54 -25.23 0.76 0.30
CA GLU A 54 -23.77 0.95 0.36
C GLU A 54 -23.11 0.09 1.47
N ASP A 55 -23.91 -0.28 2.47
CA ASP A 55 -23.55 -1.17 3.56
C ASP A 55 -23.19 -2.60 3.06
N ASP A 56 -23.96 -3.16 2.12
CA ASP A 56 -23.72 -4.51 1.58
C ASP A 56 -22.38 -4.59 0.80
N TYR A 57 -21.99 -3.51 0.13
CA TYR A 57 -20.73 -3.40 -0.62
C TYR A 57 -19.51 -3.34 0.31
N PHE A 58 -19.59 -2.52 1.37
CA PHE A 58 -18.54 -2.46 2.39
C PHE A 58 -18.38 -3.80 3.13
N ILE A 59 -19.50 -4.49 3.38
CA ILE A 59 -19.52 -5.83 3.96
C ILE A 59 -18.79 -6.83 3.06
N LEU A 60 -19.02 -6.83 1.74
CA LEU A 60 -18.36 -7.75 0.81
C LEU A 60 -16.83 -7.58 0.82
N ASN A 61 -16.35 -6.33 0.79
CA ASN A 61 -14.92 -6.02 0.89
C ASN A 61 -14.31 -6.51 2.21
N GLN A 62 -15.00 -6.29 3.32
CA GLN A 62 -14.56 -6.73 4.64
C GLN A 62 -14.52 -8.27 4.74
N VAL A 63 -15.54 -8.95 4.22
CA VAL A 63 -15.60 -10.42 4.17
C VAL A 63 -14.45 -10.99 3.35
N MET A 64 -14.15 -10.43 2.18
CA MET A 64 -13.04 -10.87 1.34
C MET A 64 -11.69 -10.72 2.07
N ILE A 65 -11.46 -9.57 2.70
CA ILE A 65 -10.26 -9.33 3.50
C ILE A 65 -10.13 -10.38 4.61
N ASP A 66 -11.22 -10.67 5.33
CA ASP A 66 -11.21 -11.61 6.45
C ASP A 66 -10.98 -13.06 6.00
N ILE A 67 -11.51 -13.46 4.84
CA ILE A 67 -11.23 -14.77 4.22
C ILE A 67 -9.74 -14.91 3.92
N TYR A 68 -9.14 -13.93 3.24
CA TYR A 68 -7.73 -14.00 2.85
C TYR A 68 -6.80 -13.88 4.06
N ARG A 69 -7.15 -13.08 5.07
CA ARG A 69 -6.42 -13.04 6.35
C ARG A 69 -6.42 -14.42 7.03
N LYS A 70 -7.57 -15.10 7.06
CA LYS A 70 -7.67 -16.47 7.59
C LYS A 70 -6.83 -17.46 6.77
N LYS A 71 -6.88 -17.40 5.43
CA LYS A 71 -6.05 -18.20 4.50
C LYS A 71 -4.57 -18.08 4.86
N TYR A 72 -4.03 -16.86 4.89
CA TYR A 72 -2.61 -16.64 5.15
C TYR A 72 -2.20 -16.91 6.60
N LYS A 73 -3.08 -16.67 7.58
CA LYS A 73 -2.84 -17.06 8.98
C LYS A 73 -2.73 -18.58 9.12
N TYR A 74 -3.64 -19.33 8.49
CA TYR A 74 -3.57 -20.78 8.48
C TYR A 74 -2.31 -21.29 7.76
N LEU A 75 -2.00 -20.73 6.59
CA LEU A 75 -0.81 -21.08 5.81
C LEU A 75 0.46 -20.87 6.63
N THR A 76 0.67 -19.65 7.15
CA THR A 76 1.89 -19.30 7.89
C THR A 76 2.04 -20.08 9.20
N ASN A 77 0.94 -20.36 9.90
CA ASN A 77 0.96 -21.21 11.10
C ASN A 77 1.32 -22.67 10.76
N THR A 78 0.76 -23.22 9.68
CA THR A 78 1.05 -24.59 9.24
C THR A 78 2.53 -24.75 8.91
N TYR A 79 3.13 -23.79 8.19
CA TYR A 79 4.55 -23.85 7.87
C TYR A 79 5.43 -23.69 9.12
N LYS A 80 5.10 -22.76 10.04
CA LYS A 80 5.81 -22.62 11.32
C LYS A 80 5.78 -23.89 12.15
N ASN A 81 4.61 -24.49 12.30
CA ASN A 81 4.42 -25.68 13.13
C ASN A 81 5.19 -26.89 12.59
N ASN A 82 5.39 -26.96 11.27
CA ASN A 82 6.15 -28.02 10.61
C ASN A 82 7.64 -27.68 10.42
N ASN A 83 8.12 -26.54 10.96
CA ASN A 83 9.49 -26.03 10.75
C ASN A 83 9.87 -25.90 9.25
N LEU A 84 8.90 -25.49 8.42
CA LEU A 84 9.09 -25.25 6.99
C LEU A 84 9.09 -23.73 6.70
N GLU A 85 9.74 -23.33 5.61
CA GLU A 85 9.77 -21.95 5.13
C GLU A 85 9.20 -21.86 3.71
N ILE A 86 8.34 -20.86 3.48
CA ILE A 86 7.83 -20.55 2.13
C ILE A 86 8.81 -19.58 1.47
N ILE A 87 9.52 -20.06 0.45
CA ILE A 87 10.56 -19.30 -0.24
C ILE A 87 10.01 -18.80 -1.58
N HIS A 88 10.04 -17.48 -1.76
CA HIS A 88 9.68 -16.87 -3.03
C HIS A 88 10.93 -16.66 -3.90
N PRO A 89 10.88 -16.93 -5.23
CA PRO A 89 12.04 -16.80 -6.12
C PRO A 89 12.75 -15.44 -6.06
N THR A 90 11.99 -14.36 -6.14
CA THR A 90 12.52 -12.98 -6.19
C THR A 90 12.54 -12.27 -4.83
N ILE A 91 11.62 -12.61 -3.92
CA ILE A 91 11.32 -11.79 -2.74
C ILE A 91 11.88 -12.48 -1.50
N ARG A 92 13.07 -12.04 -1.09
CA ARG A 92 13.83 -12.63 0.03
C ARG A 92 13.06 -12.66 1.35
N ASN A 93 12.26 -11.62 1.62
CA ASN A 93 11.52 -11.47 2.89
C ASN A 93 10.04 -11.90 2.76
N TYR A 94 9.72 -12.80 1.82
CA TYR A 94 8.34 -13.16 1.50
C TYR A 94 7.56 -13.68 2.71
N PHE A 95 8.13 -14.62 3.44
CA PHE A 95 7.48 -15.24 4.59
C PHE A 95 7.02 -14.22 5.65
N ASN A 96 7.86 -13.22 5.94
CA ASN A 96 7.51 -12.16 6.89
C ASN A 96 6.44 -11.20 6.33
N ILE A 97 6.43 -10.97 5.01
CA ILE A 97 5.40 -10.15 4.35
C ILE A 97 4.03 -10.83 4.49
N ILE A 98 3.93 -12.12 4.13
CA ILE A 98 2.65 -12.85 4.18
C ILE A 98 2.19 -13.19 5.60
N SER A 99 3.13 -13.21 6.56
CA SER A 99 2.84 -13.42 7.99
C SER A 99 2.32 -12.16 8.68
N ALA A 100 2.41 -11.00 8.04
CA ALA A 100 1.95 -9.75 8.64
C ALA A 100 0.41 -9.72 8.72
N GLU A 101 -0.13 -9.26 9.86
CA GLU A 101 -1.58 -9.14 10.06
C GLU A 101 -2.23 -8.17 9.05
N ASN A 102 -1.47 -7.17 8.61
CA ASN A 102 -1.87 -6.19 7.62
C ASN A 102 -1.37 -6.51 6.20
N TYR A 103 -1.07 -7.77 5.89
CA TYR A 103 -0.66 -8.19 4.55
C TYR A 103 -1.77 -7.92 3.52
N ILE A 104 -2.98 -8.43 3.79
CA ILE A 104 -4.16 -8.21 2.95
C ILE A 104 -4.91 -7.00 3.48
N ILE A 105 -4.80 -5.90 2.72
CA ILE A 105 -5.48 -4.64 2.96
C ILE A 105 -5.90 -4.03 1.63
N PRO A 106 -6.90 -3.14 1.62
CA PRO A 106 -7.22 -2.34 0.44
C PRO A 106 -6.02 -1.50 0.01
N GLN A 107 -5.76 -1.47 -1.29
CA GLN A 107 -4.69 -0.72 -1.94
C GLN A 107 -5.27 0.15 -3.05
N ILE A 108 -4.64 1.29 -3.31
CA ILE A 108 -4.92 2.12 -4.48
C ILE A 108 -3.87 1.80 -5.55
N GLY A 109 -4.33 1.42 -6.73
CA GLY A 109 -3.44 1.05 -7.83
C GLY A 109 -4.12 1.17 -9.18
N TYR A 110 -3.38 0.81 -10.23
CA TYR A 110 -3.95 0.65 -11.57
C TYR A 110 -3.81 -0.80 -12.01
N LYS A 111 -4.83 -1.28 -12.72
CA LYS A 111 -4.90 -2.62 -13.31
C LYS A 111 -4.10 -2.68 -14.61
N ILE A 112 -3.35 -3.75 -14.78
CA ILE A 112 -2.72 -4.15 -16.05
C ILE A 112 -2.95 -5.63 -16.26
N TYR A 113 -3.15 -6.03 -17.51
CA TYR A 113 -3.02 -7.43 -17.92
C TYR A 113 -1.65 -7.65 -18.53
N LEU A 114 -0.96 -8.70 -18.08
CA LEU A 114 0.30 -9.15 -18.64
C LEU A 114 0.07 -10.05 -19.87
N SER A 115 1.14 -10.47 -20.56
CA SER A 115 0.99 -11.27 -21.79
C SER A 115 0.36 -12.64 -21.58
N GLY A 116 0.46 -13.20 -20.37
CA GLY A 116 -0.13 -14.48 -19.98
C GLY A 116 -1.55 -14.37 -19.42
N ASN A 117 -2.25 -13.26 -19.70
CA ASN A 117 -3.58 -12.93 -19.17
C ASN A 117 -3.66 -12.78 -17.64
N GLU A 118 -2.53 -12.64 -16.95
CA GLU A 118 -2.53 -12.38 -15.51
C GLU A 118 -2.97 -10.93 -15.22
N CYS A 119 -3.93 -10.79 -14.32
CA CYS A 119 -4.44 -9.49 -13.87
C CYS A 119 -3.58 -8.98 -12.70
N VAL A 120 -2.72 -7.99 -12.97
CA VAL A 120 -1.78 -7.44 -11.99
C VAL A 120 -2.11 -6.00 -11.62
N ALA A 121 -1.78 -5.64 -10.38
CA ALA A 121 -1.88 -4.29 -9.86
C ALA A 121 -0.50 -3.64 -9.78
N ILE A 122 -0.45 -2.37 -10.19
CA ILE A 122 0.69 -1.51 -9.87
C ILE A 122 0.25 -0.52 -8.79
N LEU A 123 0.77 -0.75 -7.59
CA LEU A 123 0.37 -0.08 -6.36
C LEU A 123 0.90 1.36 -6.31
N LYS A 124 0.00 2.34 -6.12
CA LYS A 124 0.36 3.76 -5.90
C LYS A 124 0.45 4.13 -4.43
N THR A 125 -0.08 3.29 -3.55
CA THR A 125 -0.04 3.49 -2.09
C THR A 125 1.38 3.61 -1.55
N PHE A 126 2.36 2.98 -2.19
CA PHE A 126 3.76 3.14 -1.82
C PHE A 126 4.22 4.60 -1.90
N TRP A 127 3.96 5.27 -3.03
CA TRP A 127 4.30 6.67 -3.23
C TRP A 127 3.53 7.59 -2.29
N LEU A 128 2.23 7.31 -2.11
CA LEU A 128 1.40 8.06 -1.17
C LEU A 128 1.95 7.96 0.26
N ARG A 129 2.37 6.77 0.70
CA ARG A 129 2.98 6.58 2.02
C ARG A 129 4.29 7.35 2.19
N ILE A 130 5.11 7.45 1.15
CA ILE A 130 6.35 8.26 1.21
C ILE A 130 5.98 9.73 1.36
N VAL A 131 5.08 10.24 0.53
CA VAL A 131 4.61 11.64 0.61
C VAL A 131 4.03 11.93 1.99
N GLN A 132 3.15 11.07 2.50
CA GLN A 132 2.55 11.20 3.83
C GLN A 132 3.60 11.19 4.95
N ARG A 133 4.62 10.33 4.88
CA ARG A 133 5.72 10.29 5.87
C ARG A 133 6.51 11.59 5.85
N CYS A 134 6.87 12.06 4.66
CA CYS A 134 7.61 13.32 4.50
C CYS A 134 6.79 14.51 5.02
N TRP A 135 5.49 14.56 4.71
CA TRP A 135 4.61 15.61 5.22
C TRP A 135 4.50 15.55 6.74
N LYS A 136 4.28 14.36 7.34
CA LYS A 136 4.26 14.21 8.81
C LYS A 136 5.55 14.68 9.46
N ARG A 137 6.71 14.45 8.83
CA ARG A 137 8.02 14.95 9.29
C ARG A 137 8.08 16.48 9.26
N VAL A 138 7.76 17.11 8.12
CA VAL A 138 7.74 18.59 7.99
C VAL A 138 6.76 19.21 8.98
N TYR A 139 5.57 18.63 9.10
CA TYR A 139 4.57 19.06 10.06
C TYR A 139 5.09 18.99 11.50
N LYS A 140 5.74 17.88 11.89
CA LYS A 140 6.37 17.75 13.21
C LYS A 140 7.42 18.84 13.44
N MET A 141 8.30 19.10 12.48
CA MET A 141 9.31 20.16 12.60
C MET A 141 8.68 21.55 12.79
N ARG A 142 7.65 21.87 12.00
CA ARG A 142 6.91 23.12 12.13
C ARG A 142 6.24 23.22 13.50
N LYS A 143 5.58 22.16 13.96
CA LYS A 143 4.95 22.09 15.29
C LYS A 143 5.97 22.32 16.41
N GLU A 144 7.19 21.78 16.29
CA GLU A 144 8.28 22.05 17.24
C GLU A 144 8.70 23.52 17.23
N MET A 145 8.84 24.15 16.06
CA MET A 145 9.16 25.59 15.96
C MET A 145 8.12 26.47 16.63
N THR A 146 6.83 26.11 16.54
CA THR A 146 5.72 26.83 17.18
C THR A 146 5.61 26.60 18.68
N LYS A 147 6.45 25.75 19.30
CA LYS A 147 6.47 25.61 20.76
C LYS A 147 6.95 26.91 21.40
N GLN A 148 6.30 27.29 22.50
CA GLN A 148 6.53 28.56 23.21
C GLN A 148 8.01 28.81 23.54
N ASN A 149 8.72 27.77 24.01
CA ASN A 149 10.16 27.84 24.30
C ASN A 149 11.04 28.13 23.06
N ASN A 150 10.62 27.67 21.88
CA ASN A 150 11.33 27.92 20.63
C ASN A 150 10.98 29.29 20.05
N ILE A 151 9.72 29.71 20.16
CA ILE A 151 9.28 31.05 19.75
C ILE A 151 10.06 32.14 20.49
N LEU A 152 10.21 32.03 21.82
CA LEU A 152 10.96 33.02 22.61
C LEU A 152 12.43 33.11 22.18
N LYS A 153 13.07 31.97 21.90
CA LYS A 153 14.45 31.92 21.38
C LYS A 153 14.56 32.56 20.00
N ILE A 154 13.61 32.26 19.12
CA ILE A 154 13.52 32.81 17.76
C ILE A 154 13.36 34.33 17.80
N LEU A 155 12.43 34.84 18.62
CA LEU A 155 12.19 36.28 18.77
C LEU A 155 13.42 37.00 19.32
N ARG A 156 14.06 36.44 20.35
CA ARG A 156 15.29 37.01 20.91
C ARG A 156 16.43 37.02 19.88
N PHE A 157 16.59 35.94 19.13
CA PHE A 157 17.60 35.87 18.06
C PHE A 157 17.32 36.86 16.93
N ARG A 158 16.04 37.12 16.62
CA ARG A 158 15.62 38.18 15.68
C ARG A 158 16.03 39.57 16.15
N GLU A 159 15.94 39.83 17.44
CA GLU A 159 16.24 41.13 18.03
C GLU A 159 17.75 41.41 18.12
N THR A 160 18.56 40.37 18.35
CA THR A 160 20.00 40.52 18.60
C THR A 160 20.89 40.26 17.37
N SER A 161 20.39 39.57 16.35
CA SER A 161 21.17 39.21 15.15
C SER A 161 20.93 40.20 14.00
N THR A 162 22.00 40.70 13.40
CA THR A 162 21.94 41.59 12.22
C THR A 162 21.58 40.84 10.93
N ASN A 163 21.79 39.51 10.88
CA ASN A 163 21.52 38.64 9.73
C ASN A 163 20.49 37.56 10.09
N TYR A 164 19.32 37.98 10.56
CA TYR A 164 18.25 37.05 10.91
C TYR A 164 17.60 36.46 9.65
N HIS A 165 17.74 35.16 9.47
CA HIS A 165 16.98 34.39 8.48
C HIS A 165 16.54 33.06 9.09
N ILE A 166 15.24 32.75 9.01
CA ILE A 166 14.70 31.46 9.47
C ILE A 166 14.28 30.65 8.26
N HIS A 167 14.90 29.49 8.13
CA HIS A 167 14.46 28.48 7.18
C HIS A 167 13.28 27.71 7.76
N VAL A 168 12.07 28.03 7.30
CA VAL A 168 10.87 27.24 7.60
C VAL A 168 10.87 26.04 6.67
N PRO A 169 10.89 24.79 7.17
CA PRO A 169 10.89 23.61 6.31
C PRO A 169 9.65 23.62 5.42
N SER A 170 9.86 23.60 4.11
CA SER A 170 8.82 23.55 3.08
C SER A 170 8.68 22.13 2.54
N ILE A 171 7.75 21.95 1.59
CA ILE A 171 7.66 20.69 0.84
C ILE A 171 8.78 20.60 -0.21
N ASP A 172 9.30 21.74 -0.66
CA ASP A 172 10.41 21.79 -1.61
C ASP A 172 11.71 21.36 -0.92
N GLY A 173 12.36 20.33 -1.48
CA GLY A 173 13.49 19.63 -0.84
C GLY A 173 13.10 18.44 0.05
N MET A 174 11.81 18.07 0.15
CA MET A 174 11.36 16.97 1.02
C MET A 174 11.95 15.60 0.72
N PHE A 175 12.27 15.32 -0.55
CA PHE A 175 12.81 14.03 -0.99
C PHE A 175 14.34 13.97 -0.98
N TRP A 176 14.99 15.13 -0.96
CA TRP A 176 16.44 15.27 -1.03
C TRP A 176 16.87 16.21 0.09
N SER A 177 17.07 15.64 1.27
CA SER A 177 17.82 16.33 2.32
C SER A 177 19.31 16.18 1.99
N ALA A 178 19.92 17.23 1.44
CA ALA A 178 21.35 17.46 1.54
C ALA A 178 21.64 18.20 2.86
#